data_AF-B9TF30-F1
#
_entry.id   AF-B9TF30-F1
#
_cell.length_a   1.000
_cell.length_b   1.000
_cell.length_c   1.000
_cell.angle_alpha   90.00
_cell.angle_beta   90.00
_cell.angle_gamma   90.00
#
_symmetry.space_group_name_H-M   'P 1'
#
loop_
_entity.id
_entity.type
_entity.pdbx_description
1 polymer ?
#
loop_
_entity_poly.entity_id
_entity_poly.type
_entity_poly.pdbx_seq_one_letter_code
_entity_poly.pdbx_strand_id
1 'polypeptide(L)'
;MKDDMRSIASTAVSKVPQVTIGFWVIKIAATTLGETGGDWVSMSLKLGYLVGSAIFAVIFVALVSGQIRAERFHPFLYWATIVATTTLGTTMADFADRSLGVGYPGGVAIVFSLLIASLGI
;
A
#
# COMPACT_ATOMS: atom_id res chain seq x y z
N MET A 1 3.06 -1.37 38.32
CA MET A 1 3.54 -2.14 37.15
C MET A 1 2.41 -2.73 36.28
N LYS A 2 1.45 -3.50 36.83
CA LYS A 2 0.28 -3.97 36.03
C LYS A 2 -0.67 -2.84 35.62
N ASP A 3 -0.80 -1.83 36.48
CA ASP A 3 -1.70 -0.69 36.24
C ASP A 3 -1.10 0.31 35.22
N ASP A 4 0.23 0.44 35.19
CA ASP A 4 0.94 1.24 34.17
C ASP A 4 0.77 0.64 32.77
N MET A 5 0.81 -0.70 32.66
CA MET A 5 0.58 -1.40 31.39
C MET A 5 -0.84 -1.19 30.85
N ARG A 6 -1.85 -1.14 31.74
CA ARG A 6 -3.24 -0.85 31.37
C ARG A 6 -3.43 0.60 30.94
N SER A 7 -2.73 1.53 31.58
CA SER A 7 -2.74 2.96 31.22
C SER A 7 -2.09 3.20 29.85
N ILE A 8 -0.95 2.56 29.56
CA ILE A 8 -0.29 2.65 28.24
C ILE A 8 -1.23 2.10 27.15
N ALA A 9 -1.95 1.02 27.42
CA ALA A 9 -2.92 0.45 26.48
C ALA A 9 -4.15 1.36 26.28
N SER A 10 -4.65 2.05 27.31
CA SER A 10 -5.78 2.99 27.17
C SER A 10 -5.41 4.31 26.50
N THR A 11 -4.14 4.72 26.61
CA THR A 11 -3.63 5.99 26.08
C THR A 11 -2.84 5.81 24.77
N ALA A 12 -2.78 4.59 24.24
CA ALA A 12 -2.29 4.35 22.89
C ALA A 12 -3.27 4.97 21.89
N VAL A 13 -3.07 6.25 21.58
CA VAL A 13 -3.68 6.92 20.43
C VAL A 13 -3.20 6.17 19.19
N SER A 14 -3.99 5.19 18.79
CA SER A 14 -3.78 4.41 17.59
C SER A 14 -3.64 5.36 16.40
N LYS A 15 -2.48 5.32 15.72
CA LYS A 15 -2.29 5.96 14.41
C LYS A 15 -3.01 5.21 13.29
N VAL A 16 -3.84 4.23 13.62
CA VAL A 16 -4.65 3.43 12.69
C VAL A 16 -6.15 3.67 12.93
N PRO A 17 -6.98 3.66 11.87
CA PRO A 17 -8.43 3.77 12.02
C PRO A 17 -8.99 2.62 12.85
N GLN A 18 -10.09 2.89 13.55
CA GLN A 18 -10.86 1.83 14.20
C GLN A 18 -11.42 0.86 13.16
N VAL A 19 -11.33 -0.44 13.42
CA VAL A 19 -11.80 -1.53 12.54
C VAL A 19 -13.34 -1.62 12.58
N THR A 20 -13.97 -0.60 12.01
CA THR A 20 -15.43 -0.47 11.87
C THR A 20 -15.87 -0.89 10.47
N ILE A 21 -17.18 -0.92 10.22
CA ILE A 21 -17.71 -1.13 8.86
C ILE A 21 -17.18 -0.06 7.89
N GLY A 22 -17.10 1.20 8.32
CA GLY A 22 -16.56 2.28 7.51
C GLY A 22 -15.10 2.05 7.10
N PHE A 23 -14.29 1.46 7.97
CA PHE A 23 -12.93 1.06 7.62
C PHE A 23 -12.91 0.05 6.47
N TRP A 24 -13.74 -0.98 6.52
CA TRP A 24 -13.79 -2.00 5.46
C TRP A 24 -14.28 -1.43 4.13
N VAL A 25 -15.30 -0.57 4.15
CA VAL A 25 -15.81 0.10 2.95
C VAL A 25 -14.71 0.93 2.27
N ILE A 26 -14.02 1.78 3.04
CA ILE A 26 -12.95 2.62 2.48
C ILE A 26 -11.77 1.77 2.03
N LYS A 27 -11.42 0.71 2.76
CA LYS A 27 -10.34 -0.20 2.37
C LYS A 27 -10.62 -0.88 1.03
N ILE A 28 -11.83 -1.41 0.83
CA ILE A 28 -12.23 -2.02 -0.44
C ILE A 28 -12.16 -0.97 -1.56
N ALA A 29 -12.74 0.21 -1.33
CA ALA A 29 -12.69 1.31 -2.30
C ALA A 29 -11.24 1.71 -2.66
N ALA A 30 -10.35 1.78 -1.67
CA ALA A 30 -8.94 2.11 -1.87
C ALA A 30 -8.18 1.03 -2.64
N THR A 31 -8.49 -0.25 -2.43
CA THR A 31 -7.89 -1.34 -3.22
C THR A 31 -8.39 -1.37 -4.66
N THR A 32 -9.69 -1.12 -4.88
CA THR A 32 -10.26 -1.03 -6.24
C THR A 32 -9.71 0.19 -6.99
N LEU A 33 -9.67 1.35 -6.33
CA LEU A 33 -9.08 2.56 -6.89
C LEU A 33 -7.59 2.36 -7.20
N GLY A 34 -6.91 1.52 -6.40
CA GLY A 34 -5.51 1.15 -6.59
C GLY A 34 -5.22 0.63 -7.98
N GLU A 35 -5.93 -0.43 -8.38
CA GLU A 35 -5.78 -1.08 -9.69
C GLU A 35 -6.22 -0.17 -10.83
N THR A 36 -7.46 0.34 -10.77
CA THR A 36 -8.01 1.14 -11.86
C THR A 36 -7.25 2.46 -12.06
N GLY A 37 -6.79 3.09 -10.98
CA GLY A 37 -5.98 4.31 -11.04
C GLY A 37 -4.58 4.07 -11.62
N GLY A 38 -3.95 2.95 -11.27
CA GLY A 38 -2.64 2.56 -11.80
C GLY A 38 -2.68 2.30 -13.31
N ASP A 39 -3.73 1.60 -13.74
CA ASP A 39 -4.01 1.29 -15.13
C ASP A 39 -4.35 2.54 -15.95
N TRP A 40 -5.09 3.48 -15.37
CA TRP A 40 -5.37 4.75 -16.05
C TRP A 40 -4.10 5.56 -16.33
N VAL A 41 -3.18 5.67 -15.36
CA VAL A 41 -1.92 6.41 -15.57
C VAL A 41 -0.97 5.64 -16.50
N SER A 42 -0.90 4.32 -16.39
CA SER A 42 0.06 3.53 -17.18
C SER A 42 -0.42 3.31 -18.62
N MET A 43 -1.69 2.95 -18.81
CA MET A 43 -2.25 2.60 -20.13
C MET A 43 -2.96 3.78 -20.80
N SER A 44 -3.87 4.48 -20.11
CA SER A 44 -4.68 5.53 -20.74
C SER A 44 -3.88 6.78 -21.09
N LEU A 45 -2.85 7.13 -20.29
CA LEU A 45 -1.89 8.19 -20.62
C LEU A 45 -0.73 7.71 -21.51
N LYS A 46 -0.71 6.42 -21.90
CA LYS A 46 0.35 5.79 -22.71
C LYS A 46 1.78 5.97 -22.17
N LEU A 47 1.91 6.14 -20.85
CA LEU A 47 3.20 6.32 -20.18
C LEU A 47 3.96 4.99 -20.00
N GLY A 48 3.23 3.87 -20.00
CA GLY A 48 3.76 2.54 -19.73
C GLY A 48 3.97 2.28 -18.24
N TYR A 49 4.11 1.00 -17.90
CA TYR A 49 4.18 0.56 -16.50
C TYR A 49 5.44 1.06 -15.76
N LEU A 50 6.59 1.16 -16.44
CA LEU A 50 7.82 1.66 -15.81
C LEU A 50 7.68 3.10 -15.31
N VAL A 51 7.22 3.99 -16.18
CA VAL A 51 7.03 5.41 -15.84
C VAL A 51 5.87 5.58 -14.87
N GLY A 52 4.76 4.83 -15.06
CA GLY A 52 3.63 4.80 -14.14
C GLY A 52 4.07 4.42 -12.72
N SER A 53 4.79 3.31 -12.56
CA SER A 53 5.32 2.87 -11.26
C SER A 53 6.27 3.89 -10.65
N ALA A 54 7.13 4.54 -11.44
CA ALA A 54 8.02 5.58 -10.93
C ALA A 54 7.26 6.79 -10.37
N ILE A 55 6.19 7.23 -11.05
CA ILE A 55 5.32 8.33 -10.57
C ILE A 55 4.66 7.94 -9.24
N PHE A 56 4.06 6.75 -9.18
CA PHE A 56 3.42 6.29 -7.95
C PHE A 56 4.43 6.02 -6.83
N ALA A 57 5.66 5.63 -7.14
CA ALA A 57 6.73 5.47 -6.16
C ALA A 57 7.10 6.80 -5.51
N VAL A 58 7.23 7.87 -6.31
CA VAL A 58 7.49 9.22 -5.78
C VAL A 58 6.34 9.69 -4.89
N ILE A 59 5.09 9.52 -5.34
CA ILE A 59 3.89 9.89 -4.56
C ILE A 59 3.85 9.10 -3.25
N PHE A 60 4.08 7.78 -3.31
CA PHE A 60 4.09 6.90 -2.16
C PHE A 60 5.15 7.31 -1.14
N VAL A 61 6.40 7.54 -1.57
CA VAL A 61 7.49 7.98 -0.69
C VAL A 61 7.16 9.31 -0.02
N ALA A 62 6.58 10.27 -0.77
CA ALA A 62 6.16 11.55 -0.21
C ALA A 62 5.09 11.38 0.88
N LEU A 63 4.06 10.56 0.62
CA LEU A 63 2.96 10.31 1.55
C LEU A 63 3.41 9.53 2.78
N VAL A 64 4.21 8.48 2.62
CA VAL A 64 4.81 7.72 3.73
C VAL A 64 5.71 8.60 4.57
N SER A 65 6.53 9.45 3.93
CA SER A 65 7.39 10.39 4.65
C SER A 65 6.56 11.39 5.47
N GLY A 66 5.43 11.87 4.92
CA GLY A 66 4.46 12.66 5.68
C GLY A 66 3.87 11.88 6.85
N GLN A 67 3.48 10.61 6.63
CA GLN A 67 2.85 9.77 7.64
C GLN A 67 3.80 9.41 8.79
N ILE A 68 5.08 9.19 8.51
CA ILE A 68 6.12 8.96 9.53
C ILE A 68 6.34 10.21 10.38
N ARG A 69 6.33 11.39 9.75
CA ARG A 69 6.48 12.68 10.46
C ARG A 69 5.24 13.09 11.26
N ALA A 70 4.06 12.60 10.90
CA ALA A 70 2.83 12.93 11.60
C ALA A 70 2.83 12.34 13.02
N GLU A 71 2.78 13.21 14.03
CA GLU A 71 2.74 12.79 15.44
C GLU A 71 1.39 12.21 15.86
N ARG A 72 0.31 12.57 15.15
CA ARG A 72 -1.07 12.16 15.42
C ARG A 72 -1.70 11.49 14.20
N PHE A 73 -2.78 10.74 14.43
CA PHE A 73 -3.56 10.13 13.35
C PHE A 73 -4.17 11.21 12.44
N HIS A 74 -3.91 11.11 11.13
CA HIS A 74 -4.50 11.96 10.10
C HIS A 74 -5.22 11.07 9.08
N PRO A 75 -6.57 11.00 9.13
CA PRO A 75 -7.33 10.08 8.29
C PRO A 75 -7.04 10.24 6.79
N PHE A 76 -6.94 11.47 6.31
CA PHE A 76 -6.66 11.74 4.89
C PHE A 76 -5.28 11.23 4.47
N LEU A 77 -4.25 11.53 5.26
CA LEU A 77 -2.88 11.10 5.00
C LEU A 77 -2.75 9.57 5.06
N TYR A 78 -3.43 8.95 6.02
CA TYR A 78 -3.50 7.48 6.13
C TYR A 78 -4.12 6.87 4.88
N TRP A 79 -5.33 7.29 4.50
CA TRP A 79 -6.02 6.71 3.34
C TRP A 79 -5.34 7.03 2.01
N ALA A 80 -4.77 8.23 1.85
CA ALA A 80 -3.96 8.57 0.69
C ALA A 80 -2.74 7.66 0.58
N THR A 81 -2.04 7.40 1.69
CA THR A 81 -0.91 6.48 1.71
C THR A 81 -1.34 5.05 1.36
N ILE A 82 -2.49 4.59 1.86
CA ILE A 82 -3.04 3.28 1.51
C ILE A 82 -3.35 3.20 0.01
N VAL A 83 -4.00 4.20 -0.57
CA VAL A 83 -4.29 4.25 -2.01
C VAL A 83 -2.98 4.26 -2.82
N ALA A 84 -2.00 5.07 -2.42
CA ALA A 84 -0.72 5.12 -3.11
C ALA A 84 0.04 3.78 -3.03
N THR A 85 -0.02 3.09 -1.88
CA THR A 85 0.61 1.76 -1.73
C THR A 85 -0.07 0.72 -2.61
N THR A 86 -1.40 0.72 -2.70
CA THR A 86 -2.13 -0.25 -3.54
C THR A 86 -1.89 0.03 -5.01
N THR A 87 -1.93 1.29 -5.45
CA THR A 87 -1.63 1.66 -6.84
C THR A 87 -0.18 1.35 -7.24
N LEU A 88 0.79 1.69 -6.39
CA LEU A 88 2.19 1.36 -6.66
C LEU A 88 2.40 -0.15 -6.76
N GLY A 89 1.80 -0.93 -5.83
CA GLY A 89 1.88 -2.38 -5.83
C GLY A 89 1.37 -3.00 -7.13
N THR A 90 0.19 -2.58 -7.60
CA THR A 90 -0.38 -3.09 -8.85
C THR A 90 0.49 -2.74 -10.06
N THR A 91 0.86 -1.47 -10.22
CA THR A 91 1.67 -1.06 -11.39
C THR A 91 3.03 -1.76 -11.43
N MET A 92 3.64 -2.01 -10.26
CA MET A 92 4.92 -2.71 -10.16
C MET A 92 4.79 -4.20 -10.45
N ALA A 93 3.70 -4.84 -10.02
CA ALA A 93 3.38 -6.22 -10.39
C ALA A 93 3.16 -6.34 -11.90
N ASP A 94 2.35 -5.45 -12.50
CA ASP A 94 2.14 -5.43 -13.94
C ASP A 94 3.41 -5.13 -14.73
N PHE A 95 4.29 -4.27 -14.21
CA PHE A 95 5.60 -4.05 -14.80
C PHE A 95 6.41 -5.35 -14.84
N ALA A 96 6.47 -6.09 -13.73
CA ALA A 96 7.20 -7.35 -13.67
C ALA A 96 6.58 -8.42 -14.60
N ASP A 97 5.27 -8.59 -14.53
CA ASP A 97 4.59 -9.65 -15.27
C ASP A 97 4.53 -9.37 -16.77
N ARG A 98 4.23 -8.12 -17.16
CA ARG A 98 3.97 -7.74 -18.55
C ARG A 98 5.17 -7.11 -19.27
N SER A 99 5.98 -6.31 -18.57
CA SER A 99 7.10 -5.58 -19.19
C SER A 99 8.43 -6.30 -19.05
N LEU A 100 8.72 -6.91 -17.89
CA LEU A 100 9.93 -7.72 -17.70
C LEU A 100 9.79 -9.15 -18.24
N GLY A 101 8.57 -9.58 -18.60
CA GLY A 101 8.32 -10.89 -19.18
C GLY A 101 8.40 -12.04 -18.16
N VAL A 102 8.32 -11.74 -16.86
CA VAL A 102 8.28 -12.76 -15.80
C VAL A 102 7.01 -13.60 -15.92
N GLY A 103 5.92 -12.99 -16.38
CA GLY A 103 4.60 -13.59 -16.50
C GLY A 103 3.96 -13.90 -15.14
N TYR A 104 2.63 -13.94 -15.11
CA TYR A 104 1.86 -14.17 -13.88
C TYR A 104 2.31 -15.40 -13.07
N PRO A 105 2.60 -16.57 -13.66
CA PRO A 105 3.09 -17.72 -12.89
C PRO A 105 4.46 -17.47 -12.25
N GLY A 106 5.35 -16.74 -12.94
CA GLY A 106 6.66 -16.37 -12.43
C GLY A 106 6.56 -15.35 -11.29
N GLY A 107 5.71 -14.32 -11.45
CA GLY A 107 5.45 -13.33 -10.42
C GLY A 107 4.91 -13.97 -9.14
N VAL A 108 3.93 -14.86 -9.27
CA VAL A 108 3.38 -15.65 -8.15
C VAL A 108 4.45 -16.50 -7.49
N ALA A 109 5.27 -17.21 -8.26
CA ALA A 109 6.34 -18.05 -7.72
C ALA A 109 7.35 -17.24 -6.90
N ILE A 110 7.76 -16.08 -7.41
CA ILE A 110 8.71 -15.18 -6.72
C ILE A 110 8.12 -14.70 -5.39
N VAL A 111 6.91 -14.14 -5.41
CA VAL A 111 6.26 -13.61 -4.18
C VAL A 111 6.02 -14.73 -3.17
N PHE A 112 5.60 -15.91 -3.64
CA PHE A 112 5.40 -17.08 -2.78
C PHE A 112 6.71 -17.57 -2.15
N SER A 113 7.80 -17.65 -2.92
CA SER A 113 9.12 -18.00 -2.40
C SER A 113 9.62 -16.98 -1.37
N LEU A 114 9.47 -15.69 -1.65
CA LEU A 114 9.82 -14.62 -0.71
C LEU A 114 8.98 -14.68 0.58
N LEU A 115 7.70 -14.99 0.46
CA LEU A 115 6.81 -15.18 1.61
C LEU A 115 7.28 -16.35 2.47
N ILE A 116 7.54 -17.53 1.88
CA ILE A 116 8.07 -18.69 2.61
C ILE A 116 9.40 -18.33 3.28
N ALA A 117 10.31 -17.64 2.58
CA ALA A 117 11.58 -17.21 3.15
C ALA A 117 11.40 -16.25 4.34
N SER A 118 10.42 -15.34 4.28
CA SER A 118 10.12 -14.41 5.38
C SER A 118 9.50 -15.09 6.61
N LEU A 119 8.79 -16.19 6.40
CA LEU A 119 8.17 -17.01 7.47
C LEU A 119 9.10 -18.11 7.98
N GLY A 120 10.12 -18.47 7.20
CA GLY A 120 11.09 -19.53 7.48
C GLY A 120 12.28 -19.10 8.35
N ILE A 121 12.13 -18.00 9.08
CA ILE A 121 13.06 -17.49 10.09
C ILE A 121 12.34 -17.54 11.45
#